data_AF-A0A2I1H7Y0-F1
#
_entry.id   AF-A0A2I1H7Y0-F1
#
_cell.length_a   1.000
_cell.length_b   1.000
_cell.length_c   1.000
_cell.angle_alpha   90.00
_cell.angle_beta   90.00
_cell.angle_gamma   90.00
#
_symmetry.space_group_name_H-M   'P 1'
#
loop_
_entity.id
_entity.type
_entity.pdbx_description
1 polymer ?
#
loop_
_entity_poly.entity_id
_entity_poly.type
_entity_poly.pdbx_seq_one_letter_code
_entity_poly.pdbx_strand_id
1 'polypeptide(L)'
;MDCTGKVLKLIAESYPNLEFLNISALPGSFGSENDIEFSEISICNVICSCPRLQQLDLSYCEITDITIEEIARSCLNLKYLDLEGCYNISEEAIDQLISLNPNIHVDNFLESSAPPDFIESVRNYLIQPNVANKRFLAQHLQQFLDLNMWARSTVRRCAEH
;
A
#
# COMPACT_ATOMS: atom_id res chain seq x y z
N MET A 1 10.14 15.61 19.40
CA MET A 1 9.13 16.16 18.47
C MET A 1 9.90 16.87 17.38
N ASP A 2 10.07 16.19 16.25
CA ASP A 2 10.74 16.73 15.07
C ASP A 2 9.98 17.96 14.53
N CYS A 3 10.74 18.94 14.04
CA CYS A 3 10.24 20.16 13.41
C CYS A 3 9.31 19.84 12.23
N THR A 4 9.58 18.74 11.52
CA THR A 4 8.81 18.27 10.37
C THR A 4 7.35 17.98 10.71
N GLY A 5 7.09 17.30 11.83
CA GLY A 5 5.73 16.99 12.27
C GLY A 5 4.89 18.22 12.61
N LYS A 6 5.52 19.31 13.07
CA LYS A 6 4.84 20.59 13.33
C LYS A 6 4.40 21.27 12.03
N VAL A 7 5.19 21.17 10.97
CA VAL A 7 4.86 21.74 9.66
C VAL A 7 3.65 21.03 9.06
N LEU A 8 3.63 19.69 9.07
CA LEU A 8 2.48 18.92 8.61
C LEU A 8 1.19 19.29 9.35
N LYS A 9 1.27 19.41 10.68
CA LYS A 9 0.13 19.83 11.49
C LYS A 9 -0.40 21.22 11.09
N LEU A 10 0.50 22.19 10.90
CA LEU A 10 0.12 23.54 10.49
C LEU A 10 -0.52 23.56 9.09
N ILE A 11 -0.01 22.77 8.15
CA ILE A 11 -0.60 22.63 6.81
C ILE A 11 -2.03 22.10 6.93
N ALA A 12 -2.23 21.05 7.73
CA ALA A 12 -3.54 20.44 7.89
C ALA A 12 -4.56 21.39 8.53
N GLU A 13 -4.13 22.18 9.53
CA GLU A 13 -4.96 23.20 10.17
C GLU A 13 -5.26 24.41 9.25
N SER A 14 -4.32 24.76 8.37
CA SER A 14 -4.46 25.92 7.48
C SER A 14 -5.28 25.62 6.21
N TYR A 15 -5.29 24.36 5.76
CA TYR A 15 -5.92 23.94 4.51
C TYR A 15 -6.90 22.77 4.73
N PRO A 16 -8.04 22.98 5.43
CA PRO A 16 -9.01 21.91 5.73
C PRO A 16 -9.73 21.36 4.49
N ASN A 17 -9.67 22.08 3.36
CA ASN A 17 -10.25 21.68 2.08
C ASN A 17 -9.21 21.08 1.12
N LEU A 18 -8.06 20.63 1.63
CA LEU A 18 -7.04 20.01 0.80
C LEU A 18 -7.61 18.75 0.14
N GLU A 19 -7.49 18.67 -1.18
CA GLU A 19 -7.95 17.53 -1.98
C GLU A 19 -6.79 16.61 -2.40
N PHE A 20 -5.58 17.17 -2.46
CA PHE A 20 -4.38 16.47 -2.94
C PHE A 20 -3.25 16.72 -1.95
N LEU A 21 -2.62 15.64 -1.51
CA LEU A 21 -1.50 15.72 -0.59
C LEU A 21 -0.47 14.65 -0.97
N ASN A 22 0.77 15.07 -1.12
CA ASN A 22 1.90 14.17 -1.29
C ASN A 22 2.83 14.37 -0.07
N ILE A 23 3.10 13.26 0.62
CA ILE A 23 4.03 13.17 1.75
C ILE A 23 5.09 12.09 1.44
N SER A 24 5.28 11.75 0.17
CA SER A 24 6.19 10.67 -0.23
C SER A 24 7.61 10.94 0.28
N ALA A 25 8.26 9.91 0.81
CA ALA A 25 9.67 9.95 1.13
C ALA A 25 10.53 9.56 -0.09
N LEU A 26 11.84 9.72 0.01
CA LEU A 26 12.75 9.34 -1.07
C LEU A 26 13.05 7.82 -1.02
N PRO A 27 13.20 7.16 -2.18
CA PRO A 27 13.62 5.77 -2.24
C PRO A 27 15.02 5.58 -1.63
N GLY A 28 15.15 4.65 -0.68
CA GLY A 28 16.43 4.35 -0.03
C GLY A 28 16.77 5.21 1.18
N SER A 29 15.83 6.01 1.66
CA SER A 29 15.99 6.89 2.83
C SER A 29 16.01 6.20 4.19
N PHE A 30 15.75 4.88 4.24
CA PHE A 30 15.78 4.12 5.48
C PHE A 30 17.19 4.16 6.11
N GLY A 31 17.37 5.01 7.13
CA GLY A 31 18.63 5.14 7.88
C GLY A 31 19.60 6.23 7.40
N SER A 32 19.17 7.17 6.55
CA SER A 32 19.98 8.31 6.11
C SER A 32 19.76 9.54 7.01
N GLU A 33 20.83 10.15 7.52
CA GLU A 33 20.80 11.29 8.45
C GLU A 33 20.26 12.61 7.86
N ASN A 34 19.98 12.66 6.55
CA ASN A 34 19.55 13.88 5.85
C ASN A 34 18.13 13.83 5.29
N ASP A 35 17.39 12.75 5.52
CA ASP A 35 16.05 12.60 4.96
C ASP A 35 14.97 13.22 5.84
N ILE A 36 13.95 13.77 5.19
CA ILE A 36 12.76 14.29 5.85
C ILE A 36 11.88 13.08 6.18
N GLU A 37 12.08 12.52 7.36
CA GLU A 37 11.28 11.41 7.85
C GLU A 37 10.00 11.94 8.54
N PHE A 38 8.85 11.71 7.91
CA PHE A 38 7.58 12.00 8.56
C PHE A 38 7.21 10.85 9.48
N SER A 39 7.25 11.10 10.79
CA SER A 39 6.75 10.11 11.76
C SER A 39 5.30 9.74 11.46
N GLU A 40 4.95 8.47 11.66
CA GLU A 40 3.58 7.94 11.50
C GLU A 40 2.53 8.81 12.22
N ILE A 41 2.82 9.23 13.46
CA ILE A 41 1.93 10.11 14.25
C ILE A 41 1.61 11.41 13.51
N SER A 42 2.60 12.01 12.83
CA SER A 42 2.41 13.26 12.10
C SER A 42 1.59 13.06 10.84
N ILE A 43 1.73 11.91 10.17
CA ILE A 43 0.93 11.54 9.00
C ILE A 43 -0.54 11.35 9.40
N CYS A 44 -0.82 10.60 10.47
CA CYS A 44 -2.17 10.41 11.00
C CYS A 44 -2.85 11.73 11.37
N ASN A 45 -2.13 12.67 12.00
CA ASN A 45 -2.71 13.98 12.32
C ASN A 45 -3.21 14.73 11.09
N VAL A 46 -2.52 14.63 9.95
CA VAL A 46 -2.93 15.29 8.71
C VAL A 46 -4.15 14.60 8.11
N ILE A 47 -4.14 13.27 8.09
CA ILE A 47 -5.26 12.42 7.65
C ILE A 47 -6.54 12.80 8.42
N CYS A 48 -6.49 12.87 9.76
CA CYS A 48 -7.64 13.26 10.58
C CYS A 48 -8.13 14.70 10.33
N SER A 49 -7.24 15.59 9.88
CA SER A 49 -7.52 17.03 9.76
C SER A 49 -7.99 17.44 8.35
N CYS A 50 -7.78 16.57 7.34
CA CYS A 50 -8.14 16.82 5.95
C CYS A 50 -9.22 15.83 5.44
N PRO A 51 -10.48 15.94 5.89
CA PRO A 51 -11.54 14.96 5.56
C PRO A 51 -12.02 15.01 4.09
N ARG A 52 -11.60 16.03 3.33
CA ARG A 52 -11.93 16.22 1.91
C ARG A 52 -10.84 15.71 0.96
N LEU A 53 -9.82 15.05 1.50
CA LEU A 53 -8.73 14.53 0.70
C LEU A 53 -9.26 13.49 -0.31
N GLN A 54 -8.86 13.66 -1.56
CA GLN A 54 -9.23 12.78 -2.69
C GLN A 54 -8.03 12.00 -3.23
N GLN A 55 -6.81 12.55 -3.10
CA GLN A 55 -5.58 11.88 -3.49
C GLN A 55 -4.52 12.03 -2.39
N LEU A 56 -3.93 10.90 -2.02
CA LEU A 56 -2.87 10.82 -1.02
C LEU A 56 -1.73 9.95 -1.53
N ASP A 57 -0.52 10.49 -1.49
CA ASP A 57 0.69 9.76 -1.82
C ASP A 57 1.57 9.64 -0.56
N LEU A 58 1.73 8.39 -0.09
CA LEU A 58 2.56 8.02 1.05
C LEU A 58 3.73 7.13 0.62
N SER A 59 4.16 7.21 -0.64
CA SER A 59 5.21 6.36 -1.17
C SER A 59 6.49 6.48 -0.33
N TYR A 60 7.12 5.35 -0.02
CA TYR A 60 8.35 5.20 0.74
C TYR A 60 8.25 5.71 2.20
N CYS A 61 7.04 6.00 2.70
CA CYS A 61 6.85 6.37 4.10
C CYS A 61 6.95 5.14 5.02
N GLU A 62 7.48 5.34 6.23
CA GLU A 62 7.45 4.31 7.27
C GLU A 62 6.10 4.33 8.01
N ILE A 63 5.13 3.62 7.44
CA ILE A 63 3.75 3.51 7.93
C ILE A 63 3.36 2.06 8.16
N THR A 64 2.38 1.86 9.04
CA THR A 64 1.84 0.54 9.39
C THR A 64 0.32 0.49 9.16
N ASP A 65 -0.28 -0.67 9.45
CA ASP A 65 -1.72 -0.89 9.47
C ASP A 65 -2.49 0.20 10.24
N ILE A 66 -1.89 0.77 11.30
CA ILE A 66 -2.48 1.84 12.10
C ILE A 66 -2.81 3.06 11.21
N THR A 67 -1.91 3.41 10.30
CA THR A 67 -2.12 4.53 9.37
C THR A 67 -3.26 4.23 8.40
N ILE A 68 -3.30 3.01 7.87
CA ILE A 68 -4.33 2.56 6.93
C ILE A 68 -5.72 2.56 7.57
N GLU A 69 -5.81 2.06 8.80
CA GLU A 69 -7.05 2.12 9.59
C GLU A 69 -7.53 3.56 9.80
N GLU A 70 -6.61 4.50 10.04
CA GLU A 70 -6.96 5.89 10.25
C GLU A 70 -7.42 6.58 8.95
N ILE A 71 -6.79 6.25 7.82
CA ILE A 71 -7.26 6.67 6.48
C ILE A 71 -8.69 6.18 6.24
N ALA A 72 -8.96 4.91 6.54
CA ALA A 72 -10.27 4.30 6.35
C ALA A 72 -11.37 4.99 7.18
N ARG A 73 -11.04 5.48 8.39
CA ARG A 73 -12.00 6.19 9.26
C ARG A 73 -12.17 7.66 8.89
N SER A 74 -11.09 8.34 8.53
CA SER A 74 -11.07 9.81 8.44
C SER A 74 -11.26 10.34 7.01
N CYS A 75 -10.73 9.65 6.01
CA CYS A 75 -10.70 10.12 4.62
C CYS A 75 -11.70 9.36 3.72
N LEU A 76 -12.99 9.45 4.03
CA LEU A 76 -14.06 8.75 3.29
C LEU A 76 -14.23 9.21 1.83
N ASN A 77 -13.67 10.36 1.46
CA ASN A 77 -13.69 10.91 0.10
C ASN A 77 -12.44 10.54 -0.71
N LEU A 78 -11.51 9.78 -0.13
CA LEU A 78 -10.27 9.41 -0.77
C LEU A 78 -10.54 8.48 -1.95
N LYS A 79 -10.02 8.86 -3.12
CA LYS A 79 -10.18 8.13 -4.38
C LYS A 79 -8.91 7.46 -4.83
N TYR A 80 -7.74 8.00 -4.46
CA TYR A 80 -6.44 7.47 -4.86
C TYR A 80 -5.50 7.47 -3.66
N LEU A 81 -4.86 6.33 -3.44
CA LEU A 81 -3.83 6.13 -2.42
C LEU A 81 -2.63 5.40 -3.04
N ASP A 82 -1.47 6.02 -2.98
CA ASP A 82 -0.20 5.39 -3.38
C ASP A 82 0.60 4.95 -2.14
N LEU A 83 1.00 3.68 -2.15
CA LEU A 83 1.74 3.01 -1.08
C LEU A 83 3.05 2.38 -1.59
N GLU A 84 3.60 2.85 -2.71
CA GLU A 84 4.85 2.33 -3.25
C GLU A 84 5.94 2.30 -2.17
N GLY A 85 6.59 1.16 -1.96
CA GLY A 85 7.68 1.07 -0.97
C GLY A 85 7.25 1.07 0.50
N CYS A 86 5.96 1.01 0.80
CA CYS A 86 5.43 0.84 2.15
C CYS A 86 5.28 -0.65 2.51
N TYR A 87 6.31 -1.24 3.12
CA TYR A 87 6.38 -2.70 3.32
C TYR A 87 5.79 -3.22 4.64
N ASN A 88 5.41 -2.34 5.56
CA ASN A 88 4.91 -2.70 6.89
C ASN A 88 3.37 -2.70 6.98
N ILE A 89 2.69 -2.88 5.85
CA ILE A 89 1.23 -2.91 5.75
C ILE A 89 0.76 -4.32 5.39
N SER A 90 -0.23 -4.83 6.11
CA SER A 90 -0.89 -6.12 5.88
C SER A 90 -1.97 -6.05 4.80
N GLU A 91 -2.24 -7.19 4.17
CA GLU A 91 -3.33 -7.33 3.19
C GLU A 91 -4.69 -7.11 3.86
N GLU A 92 -4.85 -7.59 5.09
CA GLU A 92 -6.07 -7.42 5.88
C GLU A 92 -6.39 -5.95 6.17
N ALA A 93 -5.38 -5.10 6.34
CA ALA A 93 -5.58 -3.67 6.53
C ALA A 93 -6.11 -2.99 5.24
N ILE A 94 -5.59 -3.39 4.08
CA ILE A 94 -6.05 -2.89 2.77
C ILE A 94 -7.46 -3.38 2.45
N ASP A 95 -7.76 -4.65 2.70
CA ASP A 95 -9.11 -5.20 2.54
C ASP A 95 -10.12 -4.43 3.40
N GLN A 96 -9.76 -4.14 4.65
CA GLN A 96 -10.58 -3.31 5.53
C GLN A 96 -10.78 -1.89 4.97
N LEU A 97 -9.71 -1.25 4.48
CA LEU A 97 -9.79 0.07 3.84
C LEU A 97 -10.77 0.07 2.66
N ILE A 98 -10.66 -0.92 1.76
CA ILE A 98 -11.54 -1.05 0.59
C ILE A 98 -12.99 -1.34 1.03
N SER A 99 -13.18 -2.15 2.07
CA SER A 99 -14.51 -2.46 2.59
C SER A 99 -15.24 -1.24 3.17
N LEU A 100 -14.49 -0.32 3.79
CA LEU A 100 -15.02 0.93 4.36
C LEU A 100 -15.18 2.00 3.28
N ASN A 101 -14.26 2.04 2.31
CA ASN A 101 -14.21 3.04 1.24
C ASN A 101 -14.20 2.36 -0.14
N PRO A 102 -15.33 1.83 -0.64
CA PRO A 102 -15.37 0.98 -1.84
C PRO A 102 -15.03 1.69 -3.16
N ASN A 103 -14.93 3.03 -3.17
CA ASN A 103 -14.57 3.83 -4.34
C ASN A 103 -13.07 4.19 -4.36
N ILE A 104 -12.27 3.72 -3.40
CA ILE A 104 -10.85 4.01 -3.34
C ILE A 104 -10.07 3.13 -4.32
N HIS A 105 -9.11 3.74 -5.00
CA HIS A 105 -8.09 3.06 -5.78
C HIS A 105 -6.80 3.05 -4.96
N VAL A 106 -6.29 1.86 -4.67
CA VAL A 106 -4.99 1.68 -3.99
C VAL A 106 -4.01 1.17 -5.03
N ASP A 107 -2.98 1.97 -5.31
CA ASP A 107 -1.88 1.63 -6.21
C ASP A 107 -0.67 1.12 -5.44
N ASN A 108 0.19 0.37 -6.12
CA ASN A 108 1.51 -0.07 -5.66
C ASN A 108 1.55 -0.85 -4.32
N PHE A 109 0.38 -1.23 -3.78
CA PHE A 109 0.27 -2.34 -2.86
C PHE A 109 0.41 -3.61 -3.70
N LEU A 110 1.59 -4.24 -3.64
CA LEU A 110 1.78 -5.55 -4.23
C LEU A 110 0.74 -6.47 -3.59
N GLU A 111 -0.32 -6.79 -4.34
CA GLU A 111 -0.99 -8.07 -4.20
C GLU A 111 0.16 -9.10 -4.20
N SER A 112 0.58 -9.55 -3.02
CA SER A 112 1.30 -10.80 -2.91
C SER A 112 0.26 -11.88 -3.17
N SER A 113 -0.29 -11.87 -4.38
CA SER A 113 -1.28 -12.80 -4.91
C SER A 113 -0.70 -14.19 -5.07
N ALA A 114 0.52 -14.46 -4.58
CA ALA A 114 1.07 -15.78 -4.47
C ALA A 114 0.15 -16.57 -3.55
N PRO A 115 -0.67 -17.51 -4.07
CA PRO A 115 -1.58 -18.28 -3.25
C PRO A 115 -0.78 -18.96 -2.12
N PRO A 116 -1.36 -19.20 -0.93
CA PRO A 116 -0.67 -19.94 0.14
C PRO A 116 -0.03 -21.25 -0.34
N ASP A 117 -0.67 -21.92 -1.31
CA ASP A 117 -0.17 -23.13 -1.97
C ASP A 117 1.10 -22.92 -2.81
N PHE A 118 1.27 -21.72 -3.38
CA PHE A 118 2.48 -21.34 -4.13
C PHE A 118 3.67 -21.14 -3.20
N ILE A 119 3.46 -20.46 -2.06
CA ILE A 119 4.50 -20.28 -1.03
C ILE A 119 4.93 -21.64 -0.50
N GLU A 120 3.98 -22.54 -0.23
CA GLU A 120 4.26 -23.91 0.21
C GLU A 120 4.99 -24.74 -0.87
N SER A 121 4.66 -24.53 -2.14
CA SER A 121 5.37 -25.15 -3.27
C SER A 121 6.83 -24.69 -3.38
N VAL A 122 7.08 -23.39 -3.19
CA VAL A 122 8.45 -22.83 -3.15
C VAL A 122 9.21 -23.41 -1.97
N ARG A 123 8.60 -23.43 -0.78
CA ARG A 123 9.18 -23.98 0.45
C ARG A 123 9.59 -25.44 0.29
N ASN A 124 8.71 -26.28 -0.26
CA ASN A 124 8.98 -27.71 -0.47
C ASN A 124 10.13 -27.95 -1.47
N TYR A 125 10.24 -27.12 -2.51
CA TYR A 125 11.38 -27.17 -3.43
C TYR A 125 12.70 -26.76 -2.77
N LEU A 126 12.70 -25.71 -1.94
CA LEU A 126 13.90 -25.23 -1.24
C LEU A 126 14.40 -26.23 -0.18
N ILE A 127 13.50 -26.90 0.53
CA ILE A 127 13.85 -27.90 1.55
C ILE A 127 14.29 -29.22 0.90
N GLN A 128 13.64 -29.65 -0.18
CA GLN A 128 13.95 -30.90 -0.89
C GLN A 128 13.94 -30.70 -2.42
N PRO A 129 15.04 -30.23 -3.02
CA PRO A 129 15.11 -30.02 -4.45
C PRO A 129 15.16 -31.37 -5.19
N ASN A 130 14.03 -31.79 -5.72
CA ASN A 130 13.90 -33.00 -6.53
C ASN A 130 13.01 -32.74 -7.77
N VAL A 131 13.00 -33.68 -8.71
CA VAL A 131 12.26 -33.54 -9.99
C VAL A 131 10.76 -33.36 -9.76
N ALA A 132 10.19 -33.99 -8.74
CA ALA A 132 8.77 -33.86 -8.42
C ALA A 132 8.44 -32.45 -7.89
N ASN A 133 9.19 -31.96 -6.90
CA ASN A 133 9.01 -30.62 -6.33
C ASN A 133 9.29 -29.52 -7.35
N LYS A 134 10.29 -29.72 -8.23
CA LYS A 134 10.56 -28.79 -9.36
C LYS A 134 9.38 -28.69 -10.31
N ARG A 135 8.76 -29.82 -10.63
CA ARG A 135 7.61 -29.90 -11.55
C ARG A 135 6.36 -29.30 -10.92
N PHE A 136 6.15 -29.56 -9.63
CA PHE A 136 5.04 -29.01 -8.85
C PHE A 136 5.13 -27.49 -8.72
N LEU A 137 6.33 -26.96 -8.40
CA LEU A 137 6.60 -25.53 -8.37
C LEU A 137 6.42 -24.88 -9.74
N ALA A 138 6.91 -25.52 -10.82
CA ALA A 138 6.73 -25.00 -12.18
C ALA A 138 5.25 -24.91 -12.59
N GLN A 139 4.41 -25.87 -12.18
CA GLN A 139 2.97 -25.82 -12.44
C GLN A 139 2.27 -24.70 -11.67
N HIS A 140 2.59 -24.51 -10.39
CA HIS A 140 2.03 -23.41 -9.60
C HIS A 140 2.55 -22.04 -10.07
N LEU A 141 3.83 -21.94 -10.49
CA LEU A 141 4.38 -20.75 -11.15
C LEU A 141 3.60 -20.39 -12.42
N GLN A 142 3.28 -21.38 -13.25
CA GLN A 142 2.50 -21.12 -14.47
C GLN A 142 1.08 -20.64 -14.14
N GLN A 143 0.39 -21.30 -13.21
CA GLN A 143 -0.94 -20.86 -12.76
C GLN A 143 -0.91 -19.45 -12.17
N PHE A 144 0.11 -19.13 -11.38
CA PHE A 144 0.29 -17.81 -10.79
C PHE A 144 0.54 -16.72 -11.86
N LEU A 145 1.34 -17.03 -12.89
CA LEU A 145 1.56 -16.14 -14.02
C LEU A 145 0.28 -15.97 -14.87
N ASP A 146 -0.49 -17.04 -15.07
CA ASP A 146 -1.74 -17.01 -15.83
C ASP A 146 -2.83 -16.20 -15.09
N LEU A 147 -2.92 -16.33 -13.76
CA LEU A 147 -3.80 -15.52 -12.90
C LEU A 147 -3.42 -14.03 -12.97
N ASN A 148 -2.14 -13.71 -12.90
CA ASN A 148 -1.66 -12.33 -13.03
C ASN A 148 -1.90 -11.75 -14.44
N MET A 149 -1.76 -12.57 -15.49
CA MET A 149 -2.11 -12.16 -16.86
C MET A 149 -3.62 -11.92 -17.01
N TRP A 150 -4.46 -12.75 -16.35
CA TRP A 150 -5.91 -12.60 -16.35
C TRP A 150 -6.34 -11.36 -15.55
N ALA A 151 -5.80 -11.13 -14.35
CA ALA A 151 -6.06 -9.95 -13.52
C ALA A 151 -5.75 -8.64 -14.28
N ARG A 152 -4.58 -8.57 -14.94
CA ARG A 152 -4.20 -7.44 -15.80
C ARG A 152 -5.14 -7.24 -17.01
N SER A 153 -5.69 -8.31 -17.56
CA SER A 153 -6.62 -8.23 -18.70
C SER A 153 -8.05 -7.84 -18.31
N THR A 154 -8.49 -8.22 -17.10
CA THR A 154 -9.82 -7.88 -16.57
C THR A 154 -9.86 -6.41 -16.11
N VAL A 155 -8.79 -5.90 -15.50
CA VAL A 155 -8.65 -4.47 -15.17
C VAL A 155 -8.74 -3.60 -16.43
N ARG A 156 -8.17 -4.05 -17.57
CA ARG A 156 -8.33 -3.36 -18.86
C ARG A 156 -9.75 -3.39 -19.42
N ARG A 157 -10.51 -4.46 -19.22
CA ARG A 157 -11.89 -4.58 -19.73
C ARG A 157 -12.91 -3.81 -18.89
N CYS A 158 -12.66 -3.59 -17.61
CA CYS A 158 -13.49 -2.73 -16.76
C CYS A 158 -13.28 -1.23 -17.01
N ALA A 159 -12.21 -0.83 -17.69
CA ALA A 159 -11.93 0.57 -18.05
C ALA A 159 -12.55 1.01 -19.40
N GLU A 160 -13.26 0.11 -20.10
CA GLU A 160 -13.86 0.35 -21.43
C GLU A 160 -15.40 0.27 -21.44
N HIS A 161 -16.08 0.34 -20.28
CA HIS A 161 -17.55 0.46 -20.19
C HIS A 161 -17.99 1.58 -19.26
#